data_AF-A0A7W1PJR4-F1
#
_entry.id   AF-A0A7W1PJR4-F1
#
_cell.length_a   1.000
_cell.length_b   1.000
_cell.length_c   1.000
_cell.angle_alpha   90.00
_cell.angle_beta   90.00
_cell.angle_gamma   90.00
#
_symmetry.space_group_name_H-M   'P 1'
#
loop_
_entity.id
_entity.type
_entity.pdbx_description
1 polymer ?
#
loop_
_entity_poly.entity_id
_entity_poly.type
_entity_poly.pdbx_seq_one_letter_code
_entity_poly.pdbx_strand_id
1 'polypeptide(L)'
;MNPTFNQSILELTDLVSARLADVDGLSAVVVAAAGAVGMSATGPPVVREGPRGISVGMLCHNGHVVIHAVPEEGVCLVDVVARGPADASRGAEVIARRFGASL
;
A
#
# COMPACT_ATOMS: atom_id res chain seq x y z
N MET A 1 28.00 1.49 0.57
CA MET A 1 27.19 2.72 0.45
C MET A 1 25.76 2.29 0.76
N ASN A 2 25.11 2.86 1.78
CA ASN A 2 23.71 2.50 2.05
C ASN A 2 22.83 3.00 0.90
N PRO A 3 21.83 2.22 0.46
CA PRO A 3 20.97 2.63 -0.62
C PRO A 3 20.16 3.87 -0.20
N THR A 4 20.07 4.85 -1.10
CA THR A 4 19.34 6.11 -0.86
C THR A 4 17.85 5.85 -0.63
N PHE A 5 17.30 4.81 -1.26
CA PHE A 5 15.93 4.34 -1.08
C PHE A 5 15.91 2.93 -0.52
N ASN A 6 14.84 2.60 0.21
CA ASN A 6 14.50 1.25 0.64
C ASN A 6 13.06 0.92 0.21
N GLN A 7 12.77 -0.38 0.12
CA GLN A 7 11.52 -0.90 -0.40
C GLN A 7 11.04 -2.06 0.46
N SER A 8 9.72 -2.17 0.60
CA SER A 8 9.05 -3.36 1.12
C SER A 8 7.95 -3.75 0.13
N ILE A 9 8.02 -5.00 -0.33
CA ILE A 9 7.03 -5.60 -1.22
C ILE A 9 6.40 -6.80 -0.51
N LEU A 10 5.08 -6.85 -0.48
CA LEU A 10 4.32 -7.95 0.13
C LEU A 10 3.24 -8.41 -0.84
N GLU A 11 3.08 -9.72 -0.93
CA GLU A 11 1.89 -10.34 -1.52
C GLU A 11 1.04 -10.89 -0.37
N LEU A 12 -0.16 -10.33 -0.20
CA LEU A 12 -1.10 -10.73 0.83
C LEU A 12 -2.19 -11.60 0.21
N THR A 13 -2.38 -12.81 0.72
CA THR A 13 -3.36 -13.79 0.24
C THR A 13 -4.46 -14.02 1.28
N ASP A 14 -5.48 -14.80 0.91
CA ASP A 14 -6.56 -15.24 1.80
C ASP A 14 -7.34 -14.07 2.44
N LEU A 15 -7.40 -12.93 1.74
CA LEU A 15 -8.05 -11.73 2.22
C LEU A 15 -9.55 -11.73 1.94
N VAL A 16 -10.31 -11.04 2.79
CA VAL A 16 -11.75 -10.87 2.64
C VAL A 16 -12.06 -10.03 1.40
N SER A 17 -12.73 -10.65 0.41
CA SER A 17 -13.09 -10.02 -0.87
C SER A 17 -13.76 -8.65 -0.71
N ALA A 18 -14.75 -8.52 0.18
CA ALA A 18 -15.45 -7.25 0.41
C ALA A 18 -14.52 -6.12 0.91
N ARG A 19 -13.45 -6.45 1.65
CA ARG A 19 -12.45 -5.47 2.09
C ARG A 19 -11.54 -5.04 0.95
N LEU A 20 -11.24 -5.94 0.02
CA LEU A 20 -10.47 -5.63 -1.19
C LEU A 20 -11.29 -4.85 -2.23
N ALA A 21 -12.62 -4.93 -2.19
CA ALA A 21 -13.51 -4.16 -3.05
C ALA A 21 -13.84 -2.75 -2.53
N ASP A 22 -13.49 -2.44 -1.27
CA ASP A 22 -13.78 -1.15 -0.63
C ASP A 22 -12.74 -0.08 -1.04
N VAL A 23 -13.01 0.64 -2.13
CA VAL A 23 -12.12 1.69 -2.68
C VAL A 23 -11.74 2.76 -1.64
N ASP A 24 -12.70 3.18 -0.82
CA ASP A 24 -12.46 4.18 0.22
C ASP A 24 -11.57 3.60 1.32
N GLY A 25 -11.82 2.36 1.71
CA GLY A 25 -10.97 1.60 2.63
C GLY A 25 -9.55 1.43 2.12
N LEU A 26 -9.38 1.05 0.85
CA LEU A 26 -8.09 0.93 0.17
C LEU A 26 -7.34 2.27 0.11
N SER A 27 -8.06 3.36 -0.20
CA SER A 27 -7.51 4.73 -0.21
C SER A 27 -7.06 5.17 1.17
N ALA A 28 -7.86 4.89 2.21
CA ALA A 28 -7.49 5.17 3.59
C ALA A 28 -6.26 4.36 4.04
N VAL A 29 -6.13 3.11 3.60
CA VAL A 29 -4.98 2.23 3.90
C VAL A 29 -3.68 2.81 3.37
N VAL A 30 -3.64 3.25 2.10
CA VAL A 30 -2.40 3.81 1.53
C VAL A 30 -2.01 5.15 2.15
N VAL A 31 -2.99 5.96 2.57
CA VAL A 31 -2.76 7.21 3.32
C VAL A 31 -2.15 6.91 4.69
N ALA A 32 -2.72 5.94 5.42
CA ALA A 32 -2.21 5.53 6.73
C ALA A 32 -0.78 4.96 6.64
N ALA A 33 -0.50 4.16 5.61
CA ALA A 33 0.83 3.61 5.37
C ALA A 33 1.87 4.70 5.09
N ALA A 34 1.55 5.66 4.20
CA ALA A 34 2.44 6.80 3.93
C ALA A 34 2.70 7.63 5.19
N GLY A 35 1.67 7.86 6.01
CA GLY A 35 1.80 8.54 7.31
C GLY A 35 2.68 7.78 8.30
N ALA A 36 2.57 6.45 8.36
CA ALA A 36 3.39 5.60 9.24
C ALA A 36 4.88 5.61 8.87
N VAL A 37 5.18 5.74 7.58
CA VAL A 37 6.55 5.92 7.06
C VAL A 37 7.06 7.35 7.27
N GLY A 38 6.15 8.33 7.44
CA GLY A 38 6.48 9.75 7.57
C GLY A 38 6.65 10.46 6.22
N MET A 39 6.06 9.92 5.16
CA MET A 39 6.15 10.50 3.82
C MET A 39 5.18 11.66 3.63
N SER A 40 5.62 12.70 2.92
CA SER A 40 4.78 13.85 2.57
C SER A 40 4.08 13.61 1.22
N ALA A 41 2.76 13.44 1.26
CA ALA A 41 1.89 13.32 0.10
C ALA A 41 2.11 14.43 -0.94
N THR A 42 2.05 14.10 -2.23
CA THR A 42 2.00 15.11 -3.32
C THR A 42 0.56 15.44 -3.75
N GLY A 43 -0.42 14.68 -3.28
CA GLY A 43 -1.83 14.83 -3.59
C GLY A 43 -2.67 13.70 -2.96
N PRO A 44 -3.97 13.61 -3.30
CA PRO A 44 -4.80 12.50 -2.89
C PRO A 44 -4.37 11.18 -3.56
N PRO A 45 -4.78 10.01 -3.01
CA PRO A 45 -4.60 8.73 -3.69
C PRO A 45 -5.19 8.72 -5.10
N VAL A 46 -4.47 8.11 -6.03
CA VAL A 46 -4.95 7.84 -7.38
C VAL A 46 -5.57 6.46 -7.42
N VAL A 47 -6.85 6.39 -7.77
CA VAL A 47 -7.60 5.14 -7.89
C VAL A 47 -7.81 4.79 -9.36
N ARG A 48 -7.65 3.52 -9.71
CA ARG A 48 -8.04 2.93 -10.99
C ARG A 48 -8.78 1.62 -10.75
N GLU A 49 -10.02 1.57 -11.20
CA GLU A 49 -10.86 0.37 -11.16
C GLU A 49 -10.98 -0.22 -12.57
N GLY A 50 -11.05 -1.53 -12.66
CA GLY A 50 -11.26 -2.23 -13.91
C GLY A 50 -11.70 -3.68 -13.70
N PRO A 51 -11.95 -4.42 -14.79
CA PRO A 51 -12.46 -5.80 -14.71
C PRO A 51 -11.47 -6.78 -14.06
N ARG A 52 -10.23 -6.35 -13.77
CA ARG A 52 -9.18 -7.17 -13.15
C ARG A 52 -8.85 -6.73 -11.72
N GLY A 53 -9.68 -5.89 -11.12
CA GLY A 53 -9.50 -5.41 -9.74
C GLY A 53 -9.25 -3.91 -9.62
N ILE A 54 -8.66 -3.52 -8.50
CA ILE A 54 -8.53 -2.12 -8.07
C ILE A 54 -7.06 -1.82 -7.80
N SER A 55 -6.57 -0.72 -8.37
CA SER A 55 -5.23 -0.20 -8.07
C SER A 55 -5.35 1.14 -7.37
N VAL A 56 -4.62 1.29 -6.26
CA VAL A 56 -4.57 2.55 -5.51
C VAL A 56 -3.11 2.93 -5.28
N GLY A 57 -2.75 4.15 -5.67
CA GLY A 57 -1.40 4.68 -5.52
C GLY A 57 -1.39 6.00 -4.74
N MET A 58 -0.57 6.08 -3.71
CA MET A 58 -0.27 7.30 -2.97
C MET A 58 1.13 7.77 -3.33
N LEU A 59 1.22 8.84 -4.11
CA LEU A 59 2.49 9.45 -4.48
C LEU A 59 2.95 10.43 -3.39
N CYS A 60 4.23 10.33 -3.02
CA CYS A 60 4.83 11.15 -1.98
C CYS A 60 6.15 11.76 -2.47
N HIS A 61 6.62 12.79 -1.77
CA HIS A 61 7.98 13.27 -1.94
C HIS A 61 8.96 12.19 -1.50
N ASN A 62 9.84 11.76 -2.42
CA ASN A 62 10.84 10.72 -2.19
C ASN A 62 10.26 9.33 -1.82
N GLY A 63 9.13 8.93 -2.40
CA GLY A 63 8.58 7.59 -2.21
C GLY A 63 7.16 7.42 -2.71
N HIS A 64 6.60 6.24 -2.49
CA HIS A 64 5.20 5.93 -2.79
C HIS A 64 4.69 4.75 -1.96
N VAL A 65 3.37 4.62 -1.94
CA VAL A 65 2.65 3.41 -1.52
C VAL A 65 1.73 3.02 -2.67
N VAL A 66 1.83 1.80 -3.17
CA VAL A 66 0.96 1.28 -4.22
C VAL A 66 0.38 -0.05 -3.77
N ILE A 67 -0.91 -0.25 -4.03
CA ILE A 67 -1.57 -1.54 -3.90
C ILE A 67 -2.28 -1.92 -5.19
N HIS A 68 -2.27 -3.22 -5.47
CA HIS A 68 -3.08 -3.86 -6.51
C HIS A 68 -3.91 -4.95 -5.85
N ALA A 69 -5.21 -4.70 -5.69
CA ALA A 69 -6.16 -5.62 -5.10
C ALA A 69 -6.91 -6.39 -6.20
N VAL A 70 -7.01 -7.70 -6.02
CA VAL A 70 -7.80 -8.62 -6.85
C VAL A 70 -8.87 -9.26 -5.95
N PRO A 71 -10.03 -8.60 -5.76
CA PRO A 71 -11.00 -9.01 -4.74
C PRO A 71 -11.55 -10.42 -4.93
N GLU A 72 -11.72 -10.87 -6.17
CA GLU A 72 -12.23 -12.21 -6.48
C GLU A 72 -11.23 -13.32 -6.11
N GLU A 73 -9.94 -13.01 -6.08
CA GLU A 73 -8.87 -13.95 -5.74
C GLU A 73 -8.44 -13.84 -4.27
N GLY A 74 -8.90 -12.82 -3.54
CA GLY A 74 -8.46 -12.58 -2.17
C GLY A 74 -6.99 -12.16 -2.07
N VAL A 75 -6.43 -11.59 -3.14
CA VAL A 75 -5.01 -11.22 -3.25
C VAL A 75 -4.83 -9.71 -3.28
N CYS A 76 -3.79 -9.21 -2.61
CA CYS A 76 -3.36 -7.82 -2.68
C CYS A 76 -1.83 -7.74 -2.73
N LEU A 77 -1.30 -7.21 -3.83
CA LEU A 77 0.12 -6.84 -3.92
C LEU A 77 0.30 -5.46 -3.32
N VAL A 78 1.30 -5.30 -2.46
CA VAL A 78 1.66 -4.07 -1.77
C VAL A 78 3.09 -3.71 -2.09
N ASP A 79 3.33 -2.47 -2.50
CA ASP A 79 4.67 -1.90 -2.71
C ASP A 79 4.80 -0.58 -1.95
N VAL A 80 5.80 -0.50 -1.06
CA VAL A 80 6.16 0.71 -0.32
C VAL A 80 7.60 1.04 -0.65
N VAL A 81 7.84 2.24 -1.16
CA VAL A 81 9.18 2.77 -1.44
C VAL A 81 9.37 4.05 -0.65
N ALA A 82 10.50 4.17 0.04
CA ALA A 82 10.84 5.34 0.83
C ALA A 82 12.32 5.69 0.72
N ARG A 83 12.64 6.98 0.81
CA ARG A 83 14.02 7.45 0.92
C ARG A 83 14.50 7.42 2.37
N GLY A 84 15.72 6.92 2.60
CA GLY A 84 16.34 6.94 3.93
C GLY A 84 16.42 8.36 4.50
N PRO A 85 16.23 8.54 5.82
CA PRO A 85 16.21 7.51 6.86
C PRO A 85 14.83 6.88 7.15
N ALA A 86 13.80 7.18 6.36
CA ALA A 86 12.49 6.55 6.53
C ALA A 86 12.54 5.03 6.22
N ASP A 87 11.63 4.27 6.81
CA ASP A 87 11.59 2.80 6.71
C ASP A 87 10.29 2.34 6.06
N ALA A 88 10.40 1.81 4.83
CA ALA A 88 9.28 1.33 4.04
C ALA A 88 8.56 0.13 4.68
N SER A 89 9.25 -0.68 5.49
CA SER A 89 8.64 -1.86 6.13
C SER A 89 7.51 -1.46 7.08
N ARG A 90 7.63 -0.30 7.75
CA ARG A 90 6.58 0.25 8.62
C ARG A 90 5.27 0.52 7.89
N GLY A 91 5.35 0.97 6.64
CA GLY A 91 4.17 1.17 5.80
C GLY A 91 3.51 -0.15 5.44
N ALA A 92 4.32 -1.13 5.03
CA ALA A 92 3.85 -2.46 4.67
C ALA A 92 3.19 -3.20 5.86
N GLU A 93 3.77 -3.06 7.07
CA GLU A 93 3.20 -3.60 8.31
C GLU A 93 1.81 -3.04 8.62
N VAL A 94 1.62 -1.72 8.45
CA VAL A 94 0.31 -1.07 8.65
C VAL A 94 -0.72 -1.65 7.69
N ILE A 95 -0.35 -1.87 6.44
CA ILE A 95 -1.23 -2.43 5.41
C ILE A 95 -1.63 -3.86 5.77
N ALA A 96 -0.67 -4.73 6.10
CA ALA A 96 -0.95 -6.11 6.47
C ALA A 96 -1.87 -6.22 7.69
N ARG A 97 -1.60 -5.43 8.76
CA ARG A 97 -2.47 -5.38 9.95
C ARG A 97 -3.89 -4.91 9.61
N ARG A 98 -4.02 -3.94 8.71
CA ARG A 98 -5.32 -3.40 8.30
C ARG A 98 -6.13 -4.41 7.49
N PHE A 99 -5.46 -5.25 6.70
CA PHE A 99 -6.09 -6.37 6.00
C PHE A 99 -6.31 -7.60 6.88
N GLY A 100 -5.65 -7.68 8.04
CA GLY A 100 -5.74 -8.83 8.96
C GLY A 100 -4.83 -9.99 8.55
N ALA A 101 -3.83 -9.73 7.70
CA ALA A 101 -2.83 -10.71 7.31
C ALA A 101 -1.77 -10.85 8.41
N SER A 102 -1.34 -12.09 8.67
CA SER A 102 -0.11 -12.38 9.42
C SER A 102 1.10 -12.17 8.52
N LEU A 103 2.05 -11.37 8.99
CA LEU A 103 3.34 -11.10 8.34
C LEU A 103 4.37 -12.21 8.62
#